data_AF-X1VTB2-F1
#
_entry.id   AF-X1VTB2-F1
#
_cell.length_a   1.000
_cell.length_b   1.000
_cell.length_c   1.000
_cell.angle_alpha   90.00
_cell.angle_beta   90.00
_cell.angle_gamma   90.00
#
_symmetry.space_group_name_H-M   'P 1'
#
loop_
_entity.id
_entity.type
_entity.pdbx_description
1 polymer ?
#
loop_
_entity_poly.entity_id
_entity_poly.type
_entity_poly.pdbx_seq_one_letter_code
_entity_poly.pdbx_strand_id
1 'polypeptide(L)'
;SLDIFDTLNVSGVKVVTEPELLNIETKTGSVQVFGLPWPTKNLFLSKEEYKDFTDEEITKEIQKRASEKIKEFARMMKPGIPAIFAAHLAAAEATYSGSERSAIIGRDPVFSTQVLAQKEFDYVALGHIH
;
A
#
# COMPACT_ATOMS: atom_id res chain seq x y z
N SER A 1 16.68 -4.02 0.88
CA SER A 1 15.63 -3.93 1.91
C SER A 1 15.59 -2.52 2.46
N LEU A 2 14.41 -1.95 2.71
CA LEU A 2 14.29 -0.64 3.36
C LEU A 2 14.53 -0.71 4.89
N ASP A 3 14.56 -1.91 5.46
CA ASP A 3 14.77 -2.18 6.90
C ASP A 3 16.07 -1.57 7.46
N ILE A 4 17.07 -1.34 6.60
CA ILE A 4 18.32 -0.70 7.02
C ILE A 4 18.10 0.74 7.49
N PHE A 5 17.14 1.47 6.90
CA PHE A 5 16.85 2.84 7.31
C PHE A 5 16.13 2.90 8.66
N ASP A 6 15.28 1.90 8.93
CA ASP A 6 14.66 1.73 10.25
C ASP A 6 15.72 1.40 11.30
N THR A 7 16.62 0.46 10.97
CA THR A 7 17.75 0.07 11.82
C THR A 7 18.68 1.24 12.13
N LEU A 8 18.93 2.11 11.15
CA LEU A 8 19.80 3.28 11.30
C LEU A 8 19.11 4.45 12.02
N ASN A 9 17.80 4.35 12.30
CA ASN A 9 16.98 5.35 12.98
C ASN A 9 17.26 6.79 12.50
N VAL A 10 17.26 6.96 11.17
CA VAL A 10 17.62 8.24 10.55
C VAL A 10 16.60 9.30 10.91
N SER A 11 17.05 10.40 11.51
CA SER A 11 16.18 11.50 11.93
C SER A 11 15.32 12.02 10.77
N GLY A 12 14.01 12.11 10.99
CA GLY A 12 13.05 12.59 10.00
C GLY A 12 12.61 11.55 8.97
N VAL A 13 13.09 10.31 9.07
CA VAL A 13 12.64 9.19 8.24
C VAL A 13 11.74 8.28 9.07
N LYS A 14 10.60 7.89 8.50
CA LYS A 14 9.75 6.83 9.07
C LYS A 14 9.59 5.72 8.04
N VAL A 15 9.92 4.50 8.44
CA VAL A 15 9.76 3.30 7.61
C VAL A 15 8.48 2.60 8.06
N VAL A 16 7.63 2.24 7.08
CA VAL A 16 6.38 1.53 7.34
C VAL A 16 6.52 0.11 6.79
N THR A 17 6.52 -0.88 7.68
CA THR A 17 6.70 -2.31 7.34
C THR A 17 5.42 -3.13 7.40
N GLU A 18 4.34 -2.54 7.93
CA GLU A 18 2.99 -3.09 7.98
C GLU A 18 1.96 -1.96 7.74
N PRO A 19 0.68 -2.25 7.43
CA PRO A 19 -0.33 -1.21 7.30
C PRO A 19 -0.41 -0.36 8.58
N GLU A 20 -0.04 0.92 8.50
CA GLU A 20 0.07 1.80 9.67
C GLU A 20 -0.58 3.16 9.38
N LEU A 21 -1.27 3.71 10.38
CA LEU A 21 -1.75 5.08 10.39
C LEU A 21 -0.83 5.96 11.23
N LEU A 22 -0.21 6.92 10.57
CA LEU A 22 0.69 7.90 11.14
C LEU A 22 -0.02 9.23 11.34
N ASN A 23 0.14 9.84 12.50
CA ASN A 23 -0.19 11.25 12.71
C ASN A 23 1.13 12.02 12.80
N ILE A 24 1.41 12.85 11.81
CA ILE A 24 2.66 13.61 11.70
C ILE A 24 2.36 15.07 12.02
N GLU A 25 2.98 15.59 13.08
CA GLU A 25 2.90 17.01 13.40
C GLU A 25 3.82 17.81 12.47
N THR A 26 3.26 18.83 11.81
CA THR A 26 4.01 19.77 11.00
C THR A 26 3.96 21.17 11.61
N LYS A 27 4.77 22.10 11.09
CA LYS A 27 4.77 23.50 11.56
C LYS A 27 3.42 24.20 11.44
N THR A 28 2.55 23.74 10.55
CA THR A 28 1.26 24.35 10.21
C THR A 28 0.07 23.49 10.61
N GLY A 29 0.28 22.39 11.35
CA GLY A 29 -0.76 21.47 11.80
C GLY A 29 -0.46 20.02 11.50
N SER A 30 -1.29 19.12 12.02
CA SER A 30 -1.13 17.68 11.85
C SER A 30 -1.51 17.21 10.43
N VAL A 31 -0.89 16.13 9.97
CA VAL A 31 -1.25 15.38 8.76
C VAL A 31 -1.40 13.91 9.12
N GLN A 32 -2.42 13.26 8.58
CA GLN A 32 -2.63 11.81 8.69
C GLN A 32 -2.01 11.13 7.48
N VAL A 33 -1.16 10.14 7.69
CA VAL A 33 -0.56 9.33 6.61
C VAL A 33 -0.88 7.87 6.84
N PHE A 34 -1.68 7.28 5.97
CA PHE A 34 -1.79 5.83 5.88
C PHE A 34 -0.67 5.31 4.98
N GLY A 35 0.22 4.49 5.55
CA GLY A 35 1.26 3.79 4.81
C GLY A 35 0.86 2.34 4.57
N LEU A 36 0.94 1.89 3.31
CA LEU A 36 0.81 0.48 2.95
C LEU A 36 2.08 0.02 2.24
N PRO A 37 2.92 -0.83 2.86
CA PRO A 37 4.06 -1.43 2.18
C PRO A 37 3.61 -2.37 1.07
N TRP A 38 4.56 -2.81 0.23
CA TRP A 38 4.29 -3.80 -0.82
C TRP A 38 3.62 -5.05 -0.22
N PRO A 39 2.42 -5.44 -0.68
CA PRO A 39 1.63 -6.47 -0.05
C PRO A 39 2.21 -7.84 -0.41
N THR A 40 2.96 -8.43 0.53
CA THR A 40 3.59 -9.74 0.36
C THR A 40 2.77 -10.86 1.00
N LYS A 41 3.06 -12.11 0.62
CA LYS A 41 2.47 -13.31 1.22
C LYS A 41 2.60 -13.29 2.76
N ASN A 42 3.80 -13.00 3.28
CA ASN A 42 4.08 -12.98 4.72
C ASN A 42 3.34 -11.88 5.49
N LEU A 43 2.98 -10.79 4.82
CA LEU A 43 2.28 -9.67 5.46
C LEU A 43 0.76 -9.90 5.56
N PHE A 44 0.18 -10.60 4.58
CA PHE A 44 -1.28 -10.72 4.45
C PHE A 44 -1.82 -12.13 4.68
N LEU A 45 -0.98 -13.16 4.64
CA LEU A 45 -1.36 -14.57 4.74
C LEU A 45 -0.45 -15.30 5.73
N SER A 46 -1.01 -16.22 6.51
CA SER A 46 -0.25 -17.19 7.28
C SER A 46 0.20 -18.37 6.41
N LYS A 47 1.31 -19.03 6.79
CA LYS A 47 1.84 -20.20 6.06
C LYS A 47 0.83 -21.32 5.86
N GLU A 48 -0.08 -21.50 6.82
CA GLU A 48 -1.09 -22.55 6.77
C GLU A 48 -2.22 -22.23 5.78
N GLU A 49 -2.56 -20.94 5.61
CA GLU A 49 -3.63 -20.50 4.71
C GLU A 49 -3.27 -20.72 3.24
N TYR A 50 -2.01 -20.46 2.85
CA TYR A 50 -1.61 -20.50 1.43
C TYR A 50 -0.91 -21.80 1.02
N LYS A 51 -0.79 -22.78 1.90
CA LYS A 51 -0.07 -24.04 1.61
C LYS A 51 -0.64 -24.80 0.41
N ASP A 52 -1.95 -24.67 0.20
CA ASP A 52 -2.71 -25.36 -0.86
C ASP A 52 -3.08 -24.41 -2.01
N PHE A 53 -2.64 -23.14 -1.97
CA PHE A 53 -2.95 -22.15 -2.99
C PHE A 53 -1.93 -22.20 -4.14
N THR A 54 -2.43 -22.01 -5.35
CA THR A 54 -1.63 -21.62 -6.52
C THR A 54 -1.12 -20.19 -6.37
N ASP A 55 -0.07 -19.81 -7.12
CA ASP A 55 0.43 -18.43 -7.11
C ASP A 55 -0.64 -17.39 -7.53
N GLU A 56 -1.55 -17.77 -8.42
CA GLU A 56 -2.68 -16.93 -8.82
C GLU A 56 -3.67 -16.72 -7.67
N GLU A 57 -4.02 -17.78 -6.93
CA GLU A 57 -4.90 -17.69 -5.76
C GLU A 57 -4.27 -16.86 -4.64
N ILE A 58 -2.97 -17.02 -4.42
CA ILE A 58 -2.22 -16.19 -3.47
C ILE A 58 -2.31 -14.71 -3.86
N THR A 59 -2.04 -14.40 -5.13
CA THR A 59 -2.08 -13.03 -5.64
C THR A 59 -3.47 -12.41 -5.48
N LYS A 60 -4.52 -13.16 -5.82
CA LYS A 60 -5.91 -12.73 -5.65
C LYS A 60 -6.28 -12.50 -4.19
N GLU A 61 -5.88 -13.38 -3.28
CA GLU A 61 -6.19 -13.24 -1.86
C GLU A 61 -5.44 -12.06 -1.24
N ILE A 62 -4.17 -11.85 -1.60
CA ILE A 62 -3.40 -10.66 -1.20
C ILE A 62 -4.09 -9.39 -1.71
N GLN A 63 -4.44 -9.33 -2.99
CA GLN A 63 -5.13 -8.18 -3.59
C GLN A 63 -6.43 -7.86 -2.85
N LYS A 64 -7.22 -8.90 -2.52
CA LYS A 64 -8.47 -8.76 -1.76
C LYS A 64 -8.21 -8.19 -0.36
N ARG A 65 -7.32 -8.79 0.43
CA ARG A 65 -7.07 -8.35 1.81
C ARG A 65 -6.42 -6.96 1.89
N ALA A 66 -5.50 -6.65 0.98
CA ALA A 66 -4.95 -5.31 0.87
C ALA A 66 -6.03 -4.28 0.48
N SER A 67 -6.95 -4.62 -0.44
CA SER A 67 -8.09 -3.76 -0.79
C SER A 67 -9.03 -3.52 0.40
N GLU A 68 -9.27 -4.54 1.22
CA GLU A 68 -10.04 -4.41 2.45
C GLU A 68 -9.34 -3.51 3.46
N LYS A 69 -8.03 -3.66 3.65
CA LYS A 69 -7.24 -2.80 4.54
C LYS A 69 -7.21 -1.35 4.08
N ILE A 70 -7.08 -1.08 2.77
CA ILE A 70 -7.15 0.30 2.25
C ILE A 70 -8.48 0.96 2.65
N LYS A 71 -9.60 0.26 2.47
CA LYS A 71 -10.93 0.77 2.83
C LYS A 71 -11.12 0.92 4.34
N GLU A 72 -10.57 0.00 5.12
CA GLU A 72 -10.59 0.07 6.58
C GLU A 72 -9.85 1.31 7.08
N PHE A 73 -8.61 1.51 6.64
CA PHE A 73 -7.80 2.65 7.05
C PHE A 73 -8.37 3.98 6.52
N ALA A 74 -8.92 4.01 5.31
CA ALA A 74 -9.63 5.19 4.80
C ALA A 74 -10.76 5.63 5.77
N ARG A 75 -11.57 4.69 6.27
CA ARG A 75 -12.64 4.98 7.23
C ARG A 75 -12.15 5.45 8.60
N MET A 76 -10.88 5.21 8.93
CA MET A 76 -10.26 5.66 10.18
C MET A 76 -9.76 7.12 10.09
N MET A 77 -9.66 7.69 8.88
CA MET A 77 -9.23 9.07 8.71
C MET A 77 -10.21 10.03 9.37
N LYS A 78 -9.67 10.99 10.14
CA LYS A 78 -10.46 12.05 10.76
C LYS A 78 -10.73 13.17 9.75
N PRO A 79 -11.99 13.58 9.55
CA PRO A 79 -12.32 14.73 8.73
C PRO A 79 -11.65 16.02 9.25
N GLY A 80 -11.29 16.92 8.34
CA GLY A 80 -10.70 18.23 8.68
C GLY A 80 -9.20 18.21 8.99
N ILE A 81 -8.56 17.05 8.92
CA ILE A 81 -7.09 16.90 8.97
C ILE A 81 -6.65 16.31 7.63
N PRO A 82 -5.68 16.91 6.92
CA PRO A 82 -5.21 16.38 5.63
C PRO A 82 -4.81 14.91 5.74
N ALA A 83 -5.30 14.08 4.83
CA ALA A 83 -5.11 12.65 4.80
C ALA A 83 -4.39 12.21 3.53
N ILE A 84 -3.23 11.57 3.69
CA ILE A 84 -2.40 11.04 2.62
C ILE A 84 -2.41 9.52 2.68
N PHE A 85 -2.69 8.87 1.57
CA PHE A 85 -2.39 7.45 1.38
C PHE A 85 -1.08 7.31 0.62
N ALA A 86 -0.08 6.65 1.20
CA ALA A 86 1.21 6.38 0.56
C ALA A 86 1.44 4.87 0.42
N ALA A 87 1.71 4.42 -0.80
CA ALA A 87 1.97 3.03 -1.08
C ALA A 87 2.83 2.81 -2.33
N HIS A 88 3.44 1.64 -2.42
CA HIS A 88 4.09 1.17 -3.64
C HIS A 88 3.21 0.03 -4.18
N LEU A 89 2.38 0.29 -5.20
CA LEU A 89 1.34 -0.65 -5.70
C LEU A 89 1.11 -0.45 -7.20
N ALA A 90 0.67 -1.49 -7.90
CA ALA A 90 0.23 -1.41 -9.29
C ALA A 90 -1.24 -0.95 -9.37
N ALA A 91 -1.50 0.16 -10.06
CA ALA A 91 -2.87 0.54 -10.43
C ALA A 91 -3.31 -0.24 -11.67
N ALA A 92 -4.50 -0.86 -11.63
CA ALA A 92 -4.99 -1.73 -12.71
C ALA A 92 -5.13 -0.99 -14.06
N GLU A 93 -5.40 0.31 -14.00
CA GLU A 93 -5.63 1.19 -15.14
C GLU A 93 -4.36 1.92 -15.62
N ALA A 94 -3.19 1.61 -15.05
CA ALA A 94 -1.93 2.24 -15.43
C ALA A 94 -1.57 1.92 -16.89
N THR A 95 -1.00 2.92 -17.58
CA THR A 95 -0.36 2.71 -18.88
C THR A 95 1.09 2.31 -18.66
N TYR A 96 1.46 1.13 -19.15
CA TYR A 96 2.80 0.58 -18.95
C TYR A 96 3.72 0.91 -20.14
N SER A 97 4.98 1.19 -19.84
CA SER A 97 6.00 1.36 -20.87
C SER A 97 6.61 0.00 -21.25
N GLY A 98 6.90 -0.21 -22.54
CA GLY A 98 7.73 -1.30 -23.07
C GLY A 98 7.65 -2.65 -22.31
N SER A 99 8.75 -3.01 -21.64
CA SER A 99 8.99 -4.29 -20.94
C SER A 99 8.23 -4.46 -19.61
N GLU A 100 7.70 -3.40 -19.01
CA GLU A 100 6.95 -3.48 -17.74
C GLU A 100 5.61 -4.19 -17.92
N ARG A 101 5.05 -4.09 -19.13
CA ARG A 101 3.81 -4.75 -19.52
C ARG A 101 3.90 -6.27 -19.33
N SER A 102 5.07 -6.87 -19.55
CA SER A 102 5.27 -8.33 -19.37
C SER A 102 5.47 -8.76 -17.91
N ALA A 103 5.90 -7.84 -17.02
CA ALA A 103 6.14 -8.16 -15.61
C ALA A 103 4.84 -8.19 -14.79
N ILE A 104 3.88 -7.32 -15.13
CA ILE A 104 2.62 -7.17 -14.38
C ILE A 104 1.54 -8.13 -14.87
N ILE A 105 1.67 -8.68 -16.08
CA ILE A 105 0.76 -9.72 -16.59
C ILE A 105 1.00 -11.02 -15.80
N GLY A 106 0.23 -11.20 -14.72
CA GLY A 106 -0.06 -12.49 -14.10
C GLY A 106 0.63 -12.82 -12.77
N ARG A 107 1.34 -11.89 -12.13
CA ARG A 107 2.06 -12.19 -10.86
C ARG A 107 1.88 -11.18 -9.72
N ASP A 108 1.70 -9.91 -10.04
CA ASP A 108 1.57 -8.87 -9.01
C ASP A 108 0.10 -8.53 -8.75
N PRO A 109 -0.27 -8.23 -7.49
CA PRO A 109 -1.61 -7.76 -7.17
C PRO A 109 -1.82 -6.37 -7.79
N VAL A 110 -2.92 -6.21 -8.52
CA VAL A 110 -3.30 -4.93 -9.16
C VAL A 110 -4.55 -4.36 -8.50
N PHE A 111 -4.59 -3.05 -8.31
CA PHE A 111 -5.64 -2.40 -7.55
C PHE A 111 -6.37 -1.40 -8.45
N SER A 112 -7.70 -1.46 -8.47
CA SER A 112 -8.48 -0.47 -9.22
C SER A 112 -8.34 0.90 -8.57
N THR A 113 -8.42 1.94 -9.39
CA THR A 113 -8.49 3.33 -8.93
C THR A 113 -9.62 3.55 -7.92
N GLN A 114 -10.74 2.84 -8.05
CA GLN A 114 -11.85 2.91 -7.10
C GLN A 114 -11.48 2.43 -5.69
N VAL A 115 -10.54 1.49 -5.56
CA VAL A 115 -10.02 1.04 -4.24
C VAL A 115 -8.98 2.02 -3.73
N LEU A 116 -8.08 2.49 -4.59
CA LEU A 116 -6.96 3.35 -4.21
C LEU A 116 -7.39 4.77 -3.82
N ALA A 117 -8.30 5.37 -4.58
CA ALA A 117 -8.77 6.75 -4.39
C ALA A 117 -10.06 6.81 -3.55
N GLN A 118 -10.00 6.33 -2.31
CA GLN A 118 -11.10 6.55 -1.35
C GLN A 118 -11.29 8.05 -1.10
N LYS A 119 -12.53 8.49 -0.93
CA LYS A 119 -12.88 9.93 -0.74
C LYS A 119 -12.30 10.55 0.52
N GLU A 120 -11.91 9.72 1.49
CA GLU A 120 -11.31 10.12 2.76
C GLU A 120 -9.84 10.51 2.61
N PHE A 121 -9.19 10.18 1.48
CA PHE A 121 -7.83 10.61 1.19
C PHE A 121 -7.84 11.88 0.34
N ASP A 122 -7.15 12.92 0.82
CA ASP A 122 -6.94 14.16 0.06
C ASP A 122 -5.86 13.98 -1.02
N TYR A 123 -4.92 13.05 -0.79
CA TYR A 123 -3.86 12.73 -1.74
C TYR A 123 -3.47 11.25 -1.67
N VAL A 124 -3.19 10.65 -2.83
CA VAL A 124 -2.72 9.27 -2.96
C VAL A 124 -1.36 9.27 -3.66
N ALA A 125 -0.31 8.97 -2.91
CA ALA A 125 1.08 8.90 -3.35
C ALA A 125 1.44 7.44 -3.70
N LEU A 126 1.37 7.10 -4.98
CA LEU A 126 1.76 5.77 -5.47
C LEU A 126 3.16 5.78 -6.08
N GLY A 127 3.92 4.74 -5.81
CA GLY A 127 5.06 4.30 -6.62
C GLY A 127 4.77 2.93 -7.23
N HIS A 128 5.66 2.48 -8.15
CA HIS A 128 5.78 1.15 -8.77
C HIS A 128 5.87 1.24 -10.29
N ILE A 129 5.02 2.06 -10.90
CA ILE A 129 4.96 2.26 -12.35
C ILE A 129 5.75 3.52 -12.72
N HIS A 130 6.60 3.45 -13.75
CA HIS A 130 7.49 4.52 -14.20
C HIS A 130 6.99 5.23 -15.46
#